data_AF-A0A533VDS0-F1
#
_entry.id   AF-A0A533VDS0-F1
#
_cell.length_a   1.000
_cell.length_b   1.000
_cell.length_c   1.000
_cell.angle_alpha   90.00
_cell.angle_beta   90.00
_cell.angle_gamma   90.00
#
_symmetry.space_group_name_H-M   'P 1'
#
loop_
_entity.id
_entity.type
_entity.pdbx_description
1 polymer ?
#
loop_
_entity_poly.entity_id
_entity_poly.type
_entity_poly.pdbx_seq_one_letter_code
_entity_poly.pdbx_strand_id
1 'polypeptide(L)'
;MISYENTGPQIKSAFSIATIASILPLLLLSVVTMPASSFPYAYSQAEIQGSKSMIWYDKALGINQNNVPALVQKGTDLVNQGEGQQAITWLDKALTIDPTNIMALESKGAALQEMGKYQDAIGLYDRVLAIDPTDVYALGGKAASLYGSGQFQQAVTWIDKALEIDPNDGKVLQVKQTLQEITN
;
A
#
# COMPACT_ATOMS: atom_id res chain seq x y z
N MET A 1 64.93 47.56 -5.00
CA MET A 1 64.29 48.07 -6.22
C MET A 1 63.45 46.90 -6.76
N ILE A 2 62.16 46.78 -6.42
CA ILE A 2 60.98 47.47 -7.03
C ILE A 2 60.95 47.15 -8.55
N SER A 3 59.96 46.51 -9.17
CA SER A 3 58.51 46.44 -8.94
C SER A 3 57.89 45.30 -9.79
N TYR A 4 56.85 44.64 -9.28
CA TYR A 4 55.78 44.10 -10.13
C TYR A 4 54.50 44.88 -9.78
N GLU A 5 53.98 45.61 -10.76
CA GLU A 5 52.70 46.31 -10.67
C GLU A 5 51.57 45.29 -10.66
N ASN A 6 50.72 45.38 -9.64
CA ASN A 6 49.47 44.64 -9.53
C ASN A 6 48.34 45.67 -9.47
N THR A 7 47.59 45.82 -10.56
CA THR A 7 46.43 46.71 -10.66
C THR A 7 45.24 45.94 -11.27
N GLY A 8 44.30 45.59 -10.37
CA GLY A 8 42.85 45.26 -10.48
C GLY A 8 42.11 45.00 -11.82
N PRO A 9 40.84 44.55 -11.78
CA PRO A 9 39.83 45.06 -10.85
C PRO A 9 39.12 44.02 -9.98
N GLN A 10 38.80 44.49 -8.78
CA GLN A 10 37.90 43.91 -7.79
C GLN A 10 36.46 43.87 -8.33
N ILE A 11 35.88 42.68 -8.51
CA ILE A 11 34.42 42.56 -8.60
C ILE A 11 33.88 42.26 -7.21
N LYS A 12 33.28 43.30 -6.62
CA LYS A 12 32.55 43.26 -5.36
C LYS A 12 31.25 42.46 -5.53
N SER A 13 30.91 41.74 -4.46
CA SER A 13 29.70 40.95 -4.22
C SER A 13 28.38 41.63 -4.57
N ALA A 14 27.39 40.87 -5.07
CA ALA A 14 25.98 41.00 -4.69
C ALA A 14 25.10 39.88 -5.29
N PHE A 15 25.09 38.69 -4.68
CA PHE A 15 23.92 37.82 -4.75
C PHE A 15 23.55 37.43 -3.33
N SER A 16 22.57 38.14 -2.77
CA SER A 16 21.97 37.84 -1.48
C SER A 16 21.16 36.55 -1.59
N ILE A 17 21.24 35.71 -0.56
CA ILE A 17 20.50 34.44 -0.41
C ILE A 17 18.96 34.69 -0.44
N ALA A 18 18.53 35.95 -0.30
CA ALA A 18 17.13 36.38 -0.37
C ALA A 18 16.49 36.26 -1.77
N THR A 19 17.27 36.23 -2.87
CA THR A 19 16.67 36.25 -4.23
C THR A 19 16.26 34.86 -4.75
N ILE A 20 16.72 33.77 -4.14
CA ILE A 20 16.36 32.39 -4.56
C ILE A 20 14.96 32.00 -4.04
N ALA A 21 14.51 32.60 -2.93
CA ALA A 21 13.22 32.29 -2.31
C ALA A 21 12.00 32.94 -3.03
N SER A 22 12.20 33.94 -3.88
CA SER A 22 11.11 34.67 -4.54
C SER A 22 10.79 34.21 -5.98
N ILE A 23 11.54 33.25 -6.53
CA ILE A 23 11.29 32.71 -7.88
C ILE A 23 10.45 31.41 -7.80
N LEU A 24 10.35 30.80 -6.63
CA LEU A 24 9.58 29.57 -6.41
C LEU A 24 8.04 29.70 -6.63
N PRO A 25 7.36 30.86 -6.48
CA PRO A 25 5.93 30.92 -6.75
C PRO A 25 5.57 31.16 -8.22
N LEU A 26 6.52 31.46 -9.11
CA LEU A 26 6.24 31.75 -10.52
C LEU A 26 6.24 30.53 -11.45
N LEU A 27 6.50 29.33 -10.92
CA LEU A 27 6.20 28.07 -11.61
C LEU A 27 4.78 27.54 -11.33
N LEU A 28 3.98 28.24 -10.52
CA LEU A 28 2.61 27.82 -10.16
C LEU A 28 1.51 28.38 -11.07
N LEU A 29 1.83 29.17 -12.12
CA LEU A 29 0.81 29.80 -12.97
C LEU A 29 0.76 29.30 -14.42
N SER A 30 0.96 28.01 -14.66
CA SER A 30 0.47 27.35 -15.89
C SER A 30 -0.45 26.16 -15.62
N VAL A 31 -0.79 25.89 -14.36
CA VAL A 31 -1.77 24.85 -14.01
C VAL A 31 -3.20 25.40 -14.16
N VAL A 32 -3.56 25.82 -15.37
CA VAL A 32 -4.95 25.93 -15.78
C VAL A 32 -5.01 25.47 -17.24
N THR A 33 -5.79 24.42 -17.48
CA THR A 33 -6.10 23.74 -18.77
C THR A 33 -5.31 22.48 -19.18
N MET A 34 -4.96 21.56 -18.25
CA MET A 34 -4.53 20.21 -18.68
C MET A 34 -5.38 19.07 -18.06
N PRO A 35 -5.70 18.02 -18.84
CA PRO A 35 -6.54 16.91 -18.40
C PRO A 35 -5.87 16.09 -17.27
N ALA A 36 -6.68 15.40 -16.47
CA ALA A 36 -6.28 14.70 -15.24
C ALA A 36 -5.17 13.62 -15.39
N SER A 37 -4.77 13.27 -16.62
CA SER A 37 -3.64 12.37 -16.92
C SER A 37 -2.24 13.01 -16.69
N SER A 38 -2.17 14.25 -16.24
CA SER A 38 -0.94 15.06 -16.28
C SER A 38 -0.22 15.26 -14.93
N PHE A 39 -0.63 14.58 -13.84
CA PHE A 39 0.00 14.72 -12.52
C PHE A 39 0.73 13.43 -12.04
N PRO A 40 2.00 13.21 -12.43
CA PRO A 40 2.81 12.08 -11.99
C PRO A 40 3.49 12.26 -10.62
N TYR A 41 3.30 13.37 -9.91
CA TYR A 41 4.05 13.65 -8.66
C TYR A 41 3.68 12.75 -7.47
N ALA A 42 2.45 12.26 -7.38
CA ALA A 42 2.06 11.29 -6.35
C ALA A 42 2.56 9.87 -6.69
N TYR A 43 2.52 9.51 -7.96
CA TYR A 43 3.07 8.25 -8.47
C TYR A 43 4.58 8.17 -8.23
N SER A 44 5.34 9.23 -8.52
CA SER A 44 6.79 9.19 -8.37
C SER A 44 7.25 9.04 -6.92
N GLN A 45 6.59 9.67 -5.94
CA GLN A 45 6.95 9.51 -4.53
C GLN A 45 6.57 8.13 -3.99
N ALA A 46 5.43 7.58 -4.39
CA ALA A 46 5.03 6.22 -4.02
C ALA A 46 5.96 5.16 -4.62
N GLU A 47 6.37 5.32 -5.88
CA GLU A 47 7.36 4.46 -6.53
C GLU A 47 8.75 4.59 -5.89
N ILE A 48 9.19 5.81 -5.56
CA ILE A 48 10.46 6.06 -4.85
C ILE A 48 10.42 5.45 -3.45
N GLN A 49 9.31 5.62 -2.72
CA GLN A 49 9.15 5.08 -1.38
C GLN A 49 9.04 3.55 -1.40
N GLY A 50 8.29 2.97 -2.32
CA GLY A 50 8.22 1.53 -2.58
C GLY A 50 9.58 0.96 -2.94
N SER A 51 10.34 1.63 -3.83
CA SER A 51 11.71 1.23 -4.19
C SER A 51 12.66 1.24 -2.99
N LYS A 52 12.57 2.26 -2.12
CA LYS A 52 13.34 2.32 -0.87
C LYS A 52 12.94 1.21 0.11
N SER A 53 11.65 0.92 0.20
CA SER A 53 11.09 -0.16 1.03
C SER A 53 11.65 -1.53 0.62
N MET A 54 11.62 -1.81 -0.69
CA MET A 54 12.14 -3.05 -1.27
C MET A 54 13.63 -3.26 -0.99
N ILE A 55 14.45 -2.22 -1.11
CA ILE A 55 15.89 -2.29 -0.77
C ILE A 55 16.09 -2.63 0.71
N TRP A 56 15.27 -2.07 1.60
CA TRP A 56 15.35 -2.35 3.04
C TRP A 56 14.99 -3.80 3.37
N TYR A 57 13.93 -4.32 2.74
CA TYR A 57 13.55 -5.73 2.90
C TYR A 57 14.65 -6.66 2.38
N ASP A 58 15.21 -6.39 1.21
CA ASP A 58 16.28 -7.21 0.64
C ASP A 58 17.53 -7.22 1.54
N LYS A 59 17.88 -6.08 2.13
CA LYS A 59 18.95 -6.00 3.11
C LYS A 59 18.63 -6.83 4.36
N ALA A 60 17.43 -6.69 4.91
CA ALA A 60 17.00 -7.45 6.08
C ALA A 60 17.00 -8.95 5.83
N LEU A 61 16.54 -9.38 4.66
CA LEU A 61 16.48 -10.78 4.23
C LEU A 61 17.87 -11.34 3.86
N GLY A 62 18.79 -10.48 3.40
CA GLY A 62 20.20 -10.83 3.22
C GLY A 62 20.93 -11.10 4.54
N ILE A 63 20.53 -10.43 5.62
CA ILE A 63 21.07 -10.67 6.98
C ILE A 63 20.39 -11.88 7.62
N ASN A 64 19.05 -11.97 7.52
CA ASN A 64 18.26 -13.06 8.06
C ASN A 64 17.11 -13.40 7.11
N GLN A 65 17.26 -14.51 6.39
CA GLN A 65 16.26 -14.98 5.42
C GLN A 65 14.91 -15.35 6.06
N ASN A 66 14.89 -15.61 7.37
CA ASN A 66 13.70 -15.96 8.14
C ASN A 66 13.11 -14.78 8.91
N ASN A 67 13.47 -13.54 8.55
CA ASN A 67 12.89 -12.34 9.16
C ASN A 67 11.41 -12.21 8.74
N VAL A 68 10.50 -12.78 9.54
CA VAL A 68 9.06 -12.78 9.29
C VAL A 68 8.52 -11.37 9.04
N PRO A 69 8.77 -10.35 9.89
CA PRO A 69 8.34 -8.98 9.61
C PRO A 69 8.75 -8.47 8.23
N ALA A 70 9.99 -8.68 7.80
CA ALA A 70 10.46 -8.25 6.48
C ALA A 70 9.79 -9.04 5.33
N LEU A 71 9.58 -10.34 5.51
CA LEU A 71 8.87 -11.18 4.53
C LEU A 71 7.42 -10.73 4.36
N VAL A 72 6.71 -10.48 5.47
CA VAL A 72 5.30 -10.05 5.43
C VAL A 72 5.19 -8.68 4.80
N GLN A 73 5.98 -7.70 5.25
CA GLN A 73 5.90 -6.34 4.72
C GLN A 73 6.24 -6.28 3.23
N LYS A 74 7.25 -7.04 2.78
CA LYS A 74 7.54 -7.17 1.34
C LYS A 74 6.36 -7.76 0.57
N GLY A 75 5.73 -8.80 1.12
CA GLY A 75 4.54 -9.41 0.55
C GLY A 75 3.38 -8.42 0.44
N THR A 76 3.04 -7.73 1.52
CA THR A 76 1.96 -6.73 1.58
C THR A 76 2.20 -5.57 0.61
N ASP A 77 3.43 -5.05 0.51
CA ASP A 77 3.77 -3.99 -0.44
C ASP A 77 3.58 -4.44 -1.89
N LEU A 78 3.87 -5.71 -2.21
CA LEU A 78 3.63 -6.29 -3.52
C LEU A 78 2.13 -6.48 -3.82
N VAL A 79 1.31 -6.81 -2.82
CA VAL A 79 -0.17 -6.82 -2.98
C VAL A 79 -0.65 -5.44 -3.39
N ASN A 80 -0.21 -4.40 -2.67
CA ASN A 80 -0.60 -3.02 -2.96
C ASN A 80 -0.15 -2.53 -4.35
N GLN A 81 0.87 -3.16 -4.94
CA GLN A 81 1.36 -2.90 -6.30
C GLN A 81 0.63 -3.72 -7.37
N GLY A 82 -0.31 -4.60 -6.98
CA GLY A 82 -1.00 -5.52 -7.89
C GLY A 82 -0.15 -6.73 -8.30
N GLU A 83 1.00 -6.96 -7.67
CA GLU A 83 1.92 -8.07 -7.95
C GLU A 83 1.56 -9.33 -7.12
N GLY A 84 0.28 -9.71 -7.13
CA GLY A 84 -0.27 -10.74 -6.23
C GLY A 84 0.47 -12.09 -6.24
N GLN A 85 0.94 -12.55 -7.40
CA GLN A 85 1.69 -13.82 -7.48
C GLN A 85 3.07 -13.75 -6.81
N GLN A 86 3.75 -12.62 -6.89
CA GLN A 86 5.02 -12.41 -6.19
C GLN A 86 4.79 -12.21 -4.70
N ALA A 87 3.74 -11.46 -4.32
CA ALA A 87 3.33 -11.28 -2.94
C ALA A 87 3.13 -12.63 -2.23
N ILE A 88 2.34 -13.53 -2.84
CA ILE A 88 2.09 -14.88 -2.30
C ILE A 88 3.38 -15.64 -2.01
N THR A 89 4.40 -15.53 -2.86
CA THR A 89 5.69 -16.22 -2.65
C THR A 89 6.38 -15.77 -1.36
N TRP A 90 6.34 -14.47 -1.04
CA TRP A 90 6.94 -13.93 0.19
C TRP A 90 6.08 -14.24 1.41
N LEU A 91 4.77 -14.13 1.28
CA LEU A 91 3.81 -14.43 2.34
C LEU A 91 3.81 -15.92 2.70
N ASP A 92 4.01 -16.82 1.74
CA ASP A 92 4.14 -18.26 1.99
C ASP A 92 5.40 -18.60 2.78
N LYS A 93 6.51 -17.91 2.50
CA LYS A 93 7.73 -18.04 3.31
C LYS A 93 7.49 -17.57 4.73
N ALA A 94 6.82 -16.42 4.91
CA ALA A 94 6.46 -15.92 6.24
C ALA A 94 5.59 -16.93 7.00
N LEU A 95 4.54 -17.45 6.35
CA LEU A 95 3.59 -18.41 6.93
C LEU A 95 4.18 -19.80 7.17
N THR A 96 5.28 -20.15 6.49
CA THR A 96 6.04 -21.38 6.82
C THR A 96 6.76 -21.25 8.15
N ILE A 97 7.19 -20.03 8.51
CA ILE A 97 7.94 -19.75 9.74
C ILE A 97 6.98 -19.42 10.90
N ASP A 98 5.97 -18.59 10.64
CA ASP A 98 4.90 -18.22 11.57
C ASP A 98 3.53 -18.45 10.91
N PRO A 99 2.96 -19.67 11.05
CA PRO A 99 1.68 -20.03 10.43
C PRO A 99 0.47 -19.27 10.96
N THR A 100 0.62 -18.54 12.07
CA THR A 100 -0.44 -17.79 12.74
C THR A 100 -0.32 -16.28 12.53
N ASN A 101 0.61 -15.83 11.68
CA ASN A 101 0.79 -14.42 11.41
C ASN A 101 -0.45 -13.82 10.72
N ILE A 102 -1.27 -13.07 11.47
CA ILE A 102 -2.53 -12.49 10.99
C ILE A 102 -2.30 -11.65 9.72
N MET A 103 -1.39 -10.67 9.78
CA MET A 103 -1.09 -9.77 8.67
C MET A 103 -0.66 -10.53 7.40
N ALA A 104 0.08 -11.63 7.54
CA ALA A 104 0.47 -12.47 6.40
C ALA A 104 -0.71 -13.26 5.81
N LEU A 105 -1.58 -13.82 6.66
CA LEU A 105 -2.80 -14.51 6.23
C LEU A 105 -3.74 -13.55 5.51
N GLU A 106 -3.97 -12.38 6.08
CA GLU A 106 -4.81 -11.31 5.52
C GLU A 106 -4.30 -10.82 4.18
N SER A 107 -3.01 -10.47 4.10
CA SER A 107 -2.38 -9.98 2.86
C SER A 107 -2.43 -11.06 1.77
N LYS A 108 -2.24 -12.32 2.14
CA LYS A 108 -2.31 -13.43 1.18
C LYS A 108 -3.76 -13.66 0.73
N GLY A 109 -4.72 -13.52 1.64
CA GLY A 109 -6.15 -13.52 1.34
C GLY A 109 -6.51 -12.46 0.30
N ALA A 110 -6.08 -11.22 0.53
CA ALA A 110 -6.31 -10.11 -0.39
C ALA A 110 -5.71 -10.36 -1.78
N ALA A 111 -4.45 -10.83 -1.84
CA ALA A 111 -3.79 -11.20 -3.09
C ALA A 111 -4.58 -12.26 -3.87
N LEU A 112 -5.12 -13.27 -3.18
CA LEU A 112 -5.93 -14.31 -3.81
C LEU A 112 -7.29 -13.79 -4.28
N GLN A 113 -7.91 -12.85 -3.55
CA GLN A 113 -9.15 -12.19 -4.01
C GLN A 113 -8.93 -11.41 -5.30
N GLU A 114 -7.86 -10.62 -5.40
CA GLU A 114 -7.51 -9.88 -6.61
C GLU A 114 -7.29 -10.80 -7.82
N MET A 115 -6.80 -12.01 -7.57
CA MET A 115 -6.62 -13.06 -8.58
C MET A 115 -7.88 -13.89 -8.84
N GLY A 116 -9.02 -13.58 -8.22
CA GLY A 116 -10.28 -14.31 -8.37
C GLY A 116 -10.31 -15.69 -7.67
N LYS A 117 -9.32 -16.00 -6.84
CA LYS A 117 -9.21 -17.27 -6.08
C LYS A 117 -9.97 -17.18 -4.76
N TYR A 118 -11.27 -16.93 -4.84
CA TYR A 118 -12.09 -16.59 -3.68
C TYR A 118 -12.18 -17.69 -2.62
N GLN A 119 -12.25 -18.97 -2.99
CA GLN A 119 -12.32 -20.06 -2.01
C GLN A 119 -11.03 -20.18 -1.19
N ASP A 120 -9.88 -20.02 -1.84
CA ASP A 120 -8.58 -20.03 -1.15
C ASP A 120 -8.46 -18.83 -0.20
N ALA A 121 -8.95 -17.65 -0.61
CA ALA A 121 -9.00 -16.47 0.24
C ALA A 121 -9.91 -16.68 1.45
N ILE A 122 -11.10 -17.27 1.28
CA ILE A 122 -12.01 -17.61 2.39
C ILE A 122 -11.28 -18.48 3.42
N GLY A 123 -10.55 -19.50 2.97
CA GLY A 123 -9.80 -20.39 3.87
C GLY A 123 -8.72 -19.66 4.69
N LEU A 124 -8.12 -18.60 4.15
CA LEU A 124 -7.16 -17.78 4.90
C LEU A 124 -7.85 -16.85 5.90
N TYR A 125 -8.95 -16.21 5.52
CA TYR A 125 -9.73 -15.40 6.45
C TYR A 125 -10.33 -16.23 7.58
N ASP A 126 -10.75 -17.47 7.30
CA ASP A 126 -11.19 -18.40 8.34
C ASP A 126 -10.10 -18.72 9.36
N ARG A 127 -8.85 -18.80 8.93
CA ARG A 127 -7.72 -18.97 9.84
C ARG A 127 -7.48 -17.72 10.69
N VAL A 128 -7.61 -16.52 10.12
CA VAL A 128 -7.54 -15.27 10.91
C VAL A 128 -8.65 -15.25 11.94
N LEU A 129 -9.90 -15.54 11.55
CA LEU A 129 -11.06 -15.54 12.44
C LEU A 129 -11.04 -16.64 13.51
N ALA A 130 -10.27 -17.71 13.29
CA ALA A 130 -10.00 -18.70 14.33
C ALA A 130 -9.01 -18.20 15.39
N ILE A 131 -8.14 -17.24 15.04
CA ILE A 131 -7.17 -16.60 15.95
C ILE A 131 -7.81 -15.40 16.65
N ASP A 132 -8.43 -14.52 15.86
CA ASP A 132 -9.18 -13.35 16.31
C ASP A 132 -10.56 -13.32 15.65
N PRO A 133 -11.62 -13.78 16.34
CA PRO A 133 -12.98 -13.78 15.82
C PRO A 133 -13.56 -12.38 15.58
N THR A 134 -12.91 -11.33 16.10
CA THR A 134 -13.35 -9.93 16.02
C THR A 134 -12.61 -9.11 14.98
N ASP A 135 -11.72 -9.75 14.22
CA ASP A 135 -10.97 -9.08 13.16
C ASP A 135 -11.90 -8.60 12.02
N VAL A 136 -12.15 -7.29 11.99
CA VAL A 136 -13.05 -6.65 11.03
C VAL A 136 -12.53 -6.80 9.60
N TYR A 137 -11.21 -6.77 9.40
CA TYR A 137 -10.61 -6.91 8.09
C TYR A 137 -10.85 -8.33 7.53
N ALA A 138 -10.67 -9.37 8.35
CA ALA A 138 -10.93 -10.73 7.96
C ALA A 138 -12.43 -11.03 7.77
N LEU A 139 -13.31 -10.47 8.60
CA LEU A 139 -14.76 -10.58 8.41
C LEU A 139 -15.19 -9.95 7.07
N GLY A 140 -14.72 -8.74 6.79
CA GLY A 140 -14.98 -8.03 5.54
C GLY A 140 -14.37 -8.73 4.32
N GLY A 141 -13.13 -9.20 4.43
CA GLY A 141 -12.41 -9.96 3.40
C GLY A 141 -13.12 -11.28 3.07
N LYS A 142 -13.59 -12.01 4.09
CA LYS A 142 -14.39 -13.23 3.90
C LYS A 142 -15.70 -12.92 3.20
N ALA A 143 -16.42 -11.88 3.62
CA ALA A 143 -17.66 -11.47 2.97
C ALA A 143 -17.45 -11.10 1.50
N ALA A 144 -16.43 -10.30 1.20
CA ALA A 144 -16.08 -9.90 -0.17
C ALA A 144 -15.69 -11.12 -1.03
N SER A 145 -15.00 -12.12 -0.45
CA SER A 145 -14.69 -13.37 -1.15
C SER A 145 -15.93 -14.21 -1.43
N LEU A 146 -16.83 -14.33 -0.45
CA LEU A 146 -18.11 -15.02 -0.63
C LEU A 146 -18.94 -14.35 -1.72
N TYR A 147 -19.00 -13.01 -1.72
CA TYR A 147 -19.61 -12.22 -2.78
C TYR A 147 -19.00 -12.53 -4.16
N GLY A 148 -17.66 -12.46 -4.29
CA GLY A 148 -16.97 -12.77 -5.55
C GLY A 148 -17.20 -14.20 -6.05
N SER A 149 -17.46 -15.14 -5.14
CA SER A 149 -17.82 -16.53 -5.46
C SER A 149 -19.33 -16.77 -5.71
N GLY A 150 -20.16 -15.73 -5.67
CA GLY A 150 -21.61 -15.80 -5.89
C GLY A 150 -22.43 -16.27 -4.67
N GLN A 151 -21.82 -16.40 -3.49
CA GLN A 151 -22.47 -16.86 -2.25
C GLN A 151 -23.08 -15.69 -1.47
N PHE A 152 -23.98 -14.94 -2.10
CA PHE A 152 -24.49 -13.66 -1.61
C PHE A 152 -25.13 -13.73 -0.22
N GLN A 153 -25.96 -14.75 0.05
CA GLN A 153 -26.64 -14.90 1.35
C GLN A 153 -25.64 -15.06 2.51
N GLN A 154 -24.55 -15.80 2.28
CA GLN A 154 -23.50 -15.96 3.29
C GLN A 154 -22.70 -14.67 3.43
N ALA A 155 -22.40 -13.97 2.33
CA ALA A 155 -21.69 -12.70 2.36
C ALA A 155 -22.40 -11.67 3.26
N VAL A 156 -23.73 -11.55 3.17
CA VAL A 156 -24.54 -10.67 4.03
C VAL A 156 -24.34 -11.00 5.51
N THR A 157 -24.36 -12.28 5.88
CA THR A 157 -24.17 -12.71 7.29
C THR A 157 -22.81 -12.26 7.84
N TRP A 158 -21.75 -12.32 7.04
CA TRP A 158 -20.41 -11.92 7.48
C TRP A 158 -20.24 -10.40 7.52
N ILE A 159 -20.91 -9.66 6.64
CA ILE A 159 -20.98 -8.19 6.68
C ILE A 159 -21.67 -7.72 7.95
N ASP A 160 -22.82 -8.31 8.29
CA ASP A 160 -23.56 -7.89 9.47
C ASP A 160 -22.72 -8.10 10.74
N LYS A 161 -21.98 -9.23 10.83
CA LYS A 161 -21.00 -9.44 11.91
C LYS A 161 -19.89 -8.40 11.94
N ALA A 162 -19.34 -8.02 10.79
CA ALA A 162 -18.30 -6.99 10.74
C ALA A 162 -18.85 -5.63 11.23
N LEU A 163 -20.08 -5.27 10.83
CA LEU A 163 -20.73 -4.03 11.22
C LEU A 163 -21.24 -4.02 12.67
N GLU A 164 -21.46 -5.18 13.28
CA GLU A 164 -21.70 -5.28 14.73
C GLU A 164 -20.47 -4.83 15.54
N ILE A 165 -19.27 -5.02 15.00
CA ILE A 165 -17.99 -4.67 15.65
C ILE A 165 -17.58 -3.24 15.30
N ASP A 166 -17.54 -2.91 14.01
CA ASP A 166 -17.32 -1.56 13.51
C ASP A 166 -18.44 -1.12 12.57
N PRO A 167 -19.47 -0.42 13.09
CA PRO A 167 -20.58 0.06 12.28
C PRO A 167 -20.20 1.04 11.17
N ASN A 168 -19.01 1.65 11.23
CA ASN A 168 -18.56 2.69 10.31
C ASN A 168 -17.42 2.24 9.39
N ASP A 169 -17.09 0.95 9.34
CA ASP A 169 -16.07 0.46 8.41
C ASP A 169 -16.50 0.71 6.96
N GLY A 170 -15.81 1.65 6.31
CA GLY A 170 -16.15 2.09 4.96
C GLY A 170 -16.04 0.99 3.90
N LYS A 171 -15.12 0.04 4.06
CA LYS A 171 -14.96 -1.07 3.10
C LYS A 171 -16.11 -2.06 3.25
N VAL A 172 -16.45 -2.42 4.49
CA VAL A 172 -17.57 -3.33 4.77
C VAL A 172 -18.89 -2.71 4.31
N LEU A 173 -19.10 -1.41 4.56
CA LEU A 173 -20.29 -0.69 4.11
C LEU A 173 -20.41 -0.65 2.58
N GLN A 174 -19.30 -0.47 1.86
CA GLN A 174 -19.28 -0.51 0.40
C GLN A 174 -19.75 -1.88 -0.13
N VAL A 175 -19.25 -2.98 0.44
CA VAL A 175 -19.67 -4.33 0.04
C VAL A 175 -21.16 -4.54 0.35
N LYS A 176 -21.65 -4.02 1.49
CA LYS A 176 -23.08 -4.09 1.85
C LYS A 176 -23.97 -3.41 0.81
N GLN A 177 -23.59 -2.22 0.36
CA GLN A 177 -24.32 -1.48 -0.67
C GLN A 177 -24.38 -2.26 -1.98
N THR A 178 -23.25 -2.81 -2.45
CA THR A 178 -23.20 -3.60 -3.68
C THR A 178 -24.09 -4.85 -3.61
N LEU A 179 -24.13 -5.53 -2.45
CA LEU A 179 -25.02 -6.68 -2.26
C LEU A 179 -26.50 -6.29 -2.33
N GLN A 180 -26.88 -5.15 -1.75
CA GLN A 180 -28.27 -4.66 -1.78
C GLN A 180 -28.74 -4.34 -3.20
N GLU A 181 -27.86 -3.83 -4.06
CA GLU A 181 -28.17 -3.55 -5.47
C GLU A 181 -28.46 -4.80 -6.29
N ILE A 182 -27.87 -5.95 -5.93
CA ILE A 182 -28.02 -7.21 -6.68
C ILE A 182 -29.22 -8.04 -6.20
N THR A 183 -29.60 -7.89 -4.93
CA THR A 183 -30.71 -8.65 -4.34
C THR A 183 -32.07 -7.97 -4.47
N ASN A 184 -32.14 -6.74 -4.99
CA ASN A 184 -33.36 -5.97 -5.27
C ASN A 184 -33.73 -6.05 -6.75
#